data_AF-A0A238J6K4-F1
#
_entry.id   AF-A0A238J6K4-F1
#
_cell.length_a   1.000
_cell.length_b   1.000
_cell.length_c   1.000
_cell.angle_alpha   90.00
_cell.angle_beta   90.00
_cell.angle_gamma   90.00
#
_symmetry.space_group_name_H-M   'P 1'
#
loop_
_entity.id
_entity.type
_entity.pdbx_description
1 polymer ?
#
loop_
_entity_poly.entity_id
_entity_poly.type
_entity_poly.pdbx_seq_one_letter_code
_entity_poly.pdbx_strand_id
1 'polypeptide(L)'
;MDELSKRAMSLWPDLAGQMGMAPGAVQVAPLARRQDARVDMVALLLRDASGRDLVLKLQDRPKDAEEFAEAMQGHMRSFEAFPEGVPELLAVDFDAQACVMEWVAGDPLATVLQEAPVETHPGIMRQAGAWLGQFHRATLGEPRVFQPKYTMDYLRDVVDEVKSVKRDVAEKRKFLSCAEGFLARQPLYEGRRTQAAQTHGDLHMRNLLMGEQVKGIDFSAARVVPVGHDIARLLSDYAILRARHDDIRPGEVVPVQVRDAFFDGYGVVRSDDPSVQLLLRHRVLAEWWGLPASESKRSVAQERRWQGIASLVEKVFPEA
;
A
#
# COMPACT_ATOMS: atom_id res chain seq x y z
N MET A 1 25.17 15.28 4.21
CA MET A 1 24.62 14.02 3.65
C MET A 1 25.10 12.87 4.51
N ASP A 2 24.22 11.93 4.83
CA ASP A 2 24.61 10.69 5.54
C ASP A 2 25.40 9.73 4.61
N GLU A 3 25.96 8.66 5.16
CA GLU A 3 26.77 7.68 4.41
C GLU A 3 25.98 7.06 3.24
N LEU A 4 24.72 6.70 3.46
CA LEU A 4 23.91 6.07 2.42
C LEU A 4 23.57 7.05 1.29
N SER A 5 23.34 8.32 1.60
CA SER A 5 23.13 9.37 0.60
C SER A 5 24.39 9.63 -0.22
N LYS A 6 25.58 9.63 0.41
CA LYS A 6 26.86 9.74 -0.31
C LYS A 6 27.04 8.56 -1.27
N ARG A 7 26.70 7.35 -0.83
CA ARG A 7 26.74 6.16 -1.68
C ARG A 7 25.75 6.24 -2.84
N ALA A 8 24.51 6.67 -2.60
CA ALA A 8 23.55 6.89 -3.67
C ALA A 8 24.12 7.89 -4.70
N MET A 9 24.68 9.02 -4.24
CA MET A 9 25.29 10.01 -5.12
C MET A 9 26.54 9.51 -5.86
N SER A 10 27.26 8.52 -5.34
CA SER A 10 28.38 7.91 -6.06
C SER A 10 27.95 7.13 -7.31
N LEU A 11 26.67 6.71 -7.38
CA LEU A 11 26.07 6.03 -8.53
C LEU A 11 25.50 7.01 -9.58
N TRP A 12 25.38 8.29 -9.22
CA TRP A 12 24.80 9.30 -10.11
C TRP A 12 25.47 9.40 -11.48
N PRO A 13 26.81 9.32 -11.61
CA PRO A 13 27.45 9.44 -12.92
C PRO A 13 27.00 8.40 -13.94
N ASP A 14 26.90 7.15 -13.53
CA ASP A 14 26.50 6.05 -14.40
C ASP A 14 25.00 6.11 -14.71
N LEU A 15 24.18 6.39 -13.70
CA LEU A 15 22.73 6.54 -13.87
C LEU A 15 22.37 7.72 -14.79
N ALA A 16 23.07 8.86 -14.67
CA ALA A 16 22.90 9.99 -15.58
C ALA A 16 23.33 9.63 -17.01
N GLY A 17 24.40 8.85 -17.16
CA GLY A 17 24.86 8.35 -18.45
C GLY A 17 23.82 7.50 -19.18
N GLN A 18 23.09 6.63 -18.45
CA GLN A 18 21.97 5.85 -19.02
C GLN A 18 20.85 6.73 -19.58
N MET A 19 20.63 7.90 -18.98
CA MET A 19 19.63 8.89 -19.41
C MET A 19 20.13 9.80 -20.54
N GLY A 20 21.37 9.60 -21.02
CA GLY A 20 22.00 10.50 -22.00
C GLY A 20 22.35 11.88 -21.43
N MET A 21 22.44 12.00 -20.10
CA MET A 21 22.74 13.25 -19.41
C MET A 21 24.22 13.30 -19.03
N ALA A 22 24.82 14.49 -19.13
CA ALA A 22 26.09 14.74 -18.48
C ALA A 22 25.87 14.73 -16.96
N PRO A 23 26.70 14.04 -16.17
CA PRO A 23 26.49 13.87 -14.72
C PRO A 23 26.82 15.12 -13.90
N GLY A 24 26.76 16.30 -14.52
CA GLY A 24 27.17 17.59 -13.96
C GLY A 24 26.52 17.91 -12.61
N ALA A 25 26.90 19.06 -12.04
CA ALA A 25 26.43 19.44 -10.72
C ALA A 25 24.88 19.44 -10.64
N VAL A 26 24.34 18.65 -9.72
CA VAL A 26 22.92 18.64 -9.36
C VAL A 26 22.77 19.21 -7.96
N GLN A 27 21.66 19.91 -7.70
CA GLN A 27 21.27 20.22 -6.33
C GLN A 27 20.63 18.98 -5.73
N VAL A 28 20.97 18.67 -4.47
CA VAL A 28 20.54 17.44 -3.80
C VAL A 28 19.83 17.80 -2.51
N ALA A 29 18.62 17.26 -2.32
CA ALA A 29 17.90 17.34 -1.06
C ALA A 29 17.45 15.94 -0.61
N PRO A 30 17.50 15.63 0.70
CA PRO A 30 16.93 14.38 1.20
C PRO A 30 15.41 14.39 1.03
N LEU A 31 14.87 13.32 0.47
CA LEU A 31 13.43 13.15 0.29
C LEU A 31 12.85 12.14 1.30
N ALA A 32 13.47 10.97 1.41
CA ALA A 32 13.07 9.96 2.38
C ALA A 32 14.27 9.14 2.86
N ARG A 33 14.19 8.66 4.10
CA ARG A 33 15.19 7.80 4.72
C ARG A 33 14.48 6.79 5.59
N ARG A 34 14.81 5.51 5.44
CA ARG A 34 14.31 4.44 6.31
C ARG A 34 15.44 3.50 6.70
N GLN A 35 15.67 3.39 8.01
CA GLN A 35 16.67 2.50 8.59
C GLN A 35 16.05 1.77 9.78
N ASP A 36 15.96 0.45 9.70
CA ASP A 36 15.56 -0.42 10.81
C ASP A 36 16.44 -1.68 10.86
N ALA A 37 15.97 -2.82 11.36
CA ALA A 37 16.76 -4.07 11.38
C ALA A 37 16.61 -4.92 10.09
N ARG A 38 15.70 -4.54 9.19
CA ARG A 38 15.38 -5.26 7.95
C ARG A 38 15.54 -4.39 6.70
N VAL A 39 15.31 -3.09 6.82
CA VAL A 39 15.36 -2.14 5.71
C VAL A 39 16.45 -1.10 5.93
N ASP A 40 17.20 -0.79 4.88
CA ASP A 40 18.06 0.37 4.84
C ASP A 40 17.99 1.00 3.44
N MET A 41 17.31 2.14 3.33
CA MET A 41 17.12 2.82 2.04
C MET A 41 17.13 4.35 2.17
N VAL A 42 17.41 5.01 1.06
CA VAL A 42 17.32 6.47 0.89
C VAL A 42 16.66 6.82 -0.44
N ALA A 43 15.91 7.91 -0.44
CA ALA A 43 15.47 8.61 -1.64
C ALA A 43 15.96 10.06 -1.57
N LEU A 44 16.53 10.55 -2.66
CA LEU A 44 17.06 11.90 -2.81
C LEU A 44 16.29 12.61 -3.94
N LEU A 45 15.91 13.86 -3.71
CA LEU A 45 15.47 14.77 -4.76
C LEU A 45 16.72 15.38 -5.40
N LEU A 46 16.85 15.21 -6.72
CA LEU A 46 17.89 15.82 -7.52
C LEU A 46 17.25 16.89 -8.40
N ARG A 47 17.86 18.07 -8.47
CA ARG A 47 17.52 19.11 -9.44
C ARG A 47 18.68 19.35 -10.37
N ASP A 48 18.46 19.12 -11.66
CA ASP A 48 19.49 19.31 -12.68
C ASP A 48 19.67 20.79 -13.07
N ALA A 49 20.66 21.06 -13.93
CA ALA A 49 20.97 22.41 -14.39
C ALA A 49 19.85 23.05 -15.23
N SER A 50 18.94 22.26 -15.81
CA SER A 50 17.76 22.74 -16.53
C SER A 50 16.58 23.06 -15.60
N GLY A 51 16.70 22.72 -14.32
CA GLY A 51 15.63 22.86 -13.34
C GLY A 51 14.67 21.67 -13.28
N ARG A 52 14.97 20.55 -13.95
CA ARG A 52 14.18 19.32 -13.88
C ARG A 52 14.44 18.63 -12.55
N ASP A 53 13.35 18.23 -11.89
CA ASP A 53 13.39 17.43 -10.66
C ASP A 53 13.33 15.93 -10.97
N LEU A 54 14.16 15.16 -10.25
CA LEU A 54 14.30 13.71 -10.37
C LEU A 54 14.38 13.07 -8.99
N VAL A 55 14.01 11.80 -8.86
CA VAL A 55 14.21 11.04 -7.62
C VAL A 55 15.26 9.96 -7.85
N LEU A 56 16.32 9.98 -7.04
CA LEU A 56 17.29 8.90 -6.95
C LEU A 56 16.99 8.05 -5.70
N LYS A 57 16.71 6.77 -5.89
CA LYS A 57 16.50 5.80 -4.81
C LYS A 57 17.66 4.82 -4.74
N LEU A 58 18.07 4.46 -3.53
CA LEU A 58 19.01 3.37 -3.26
C LEU A 58 18.47 2.51 -2.12
N GLN A 59 18.31 1.21 -2.38
CA GLN A 59 18.03 0.20 -1.36
C GLN A 59 19.31 -0.55 -1.01
N ASP A 60 19.85 -0.31 0.18
CA ASP A 60 21.00 -1.07 0.66
C ASP A 60 20.60 -2.39 1.31
N ARG A 61 19.45 -2.43 1.99
CA ARG A 61 18.94 -3.68 2.57
C ARG A 61 17.41 -3.74 2.43
N PRO A 62 16.84 -4.91 2.08
CA PRO A 62 17.51 -6.19 1.79
C PRO A 62 18.38 -6.13 0.52
N LYS A 63 19.44 -6.94 0.50
CA LYS A 63 20.21 -7.25 -0.71
C LYS A 63 19.56 -8.46 -1.36
N ASP A 64 18.65 -8.17 -2.28
CA ASP A 64 17.88 -9.12 -3.06
C ASP A 64 17.71 -8.52 -4.47
N ALA A 65 18.66 -8.84 -5.34
CA ALA A 65 18.68 -8.31 -6.71
C ALA A 65 17.52 -8.87 -7.55
N GLU A 66 17.05 -10.08 -7.24
CA GLU A 66 15.92 -10.70 -7.95
C GLU A 66 14.62 -9.99 -7.58
N GLU A 67 14.32 -9.82 -6.29
CA GLU A 67 13.14 -9.08 -5.82
C GLU A 67 13.16 -7.62 -6.31
N PHE A 68 14.33 -6.96 -6.26
CA PHE A 68 14.48 -5.60 -6.79
C PHE A 68 14.22 -5.54 -8.29
N ALA A 69 14.77 -6.49 -9.07
CA ALA A 69 14.55 -6.55 -10.51
C ALA A 69 13.07 -6.80 -10.85
N GLU A 70 12.40 -7.71 -10.14
CA GLU A 70 10.97 -7.96 -10.30
C GLU A 70 10.12 -6.71 -10.01
N ALA A 71 10.47 -5.96 -8.97
CA ALA A 71 9.79 -4.71 -8.63
C ALA A 71 9.98 -3.64 -9.71
N MET A 72 11.21 -3.45 -10.22
CA MET A 72 11.49 -2.48 -11.29
C MET A 72 10.80 -2.87 -12.60
N GLN A 73 10.79 -4.15 -12.97
CA GLN A 73 10.04 -4.65 -14.12
C GLN A 73 8.53 -4.54 -13.94
N GLY A 74 8.03 -4.70 -12.71
CA GLY A 74 6.64 -4.43 -12.37
C GLY A 74 6.28 -2.96 -12.59
N HIS A 75 7.13 -2.06 -12.10
CA HIS A 75 6.98 -0.61 -12.26
C HIS A 75 6.98 -0.20 -13.74
N MET A 76 7.94 -0.68 -14.54
CA MET A 76 8.00 -0.40 -15.98
C MET A 76 6.74 -0.84 -16.72
N ARG A 77 6.24 -2.05 -16.45
CA ARG A 77 4.96 -2.53 -17.03
C ARG A 77 3.76 -1.70 -16.59
N SER A 78 3.72 -1.27 -15.33
CA SER A 78 2.67 -0.37 -14.83
C SER A 78 2.71 0.98 -15.56
N PHE A 79 3.90 1.53 -15.82
CA PHE A 79 4.08 2.76 -16.59
C PHE A 79 3.65 2.60 -18.05
N GLU A 80 4.06 1.52 -18.72
CA GLU A 80 3.64 1.21 -20.09
C GLU A 80 2.12 1.14 -20.23
N ALA A 81 1.44 0.56 -19.22
CA ALA A 81 -0.01 0.44 -19.22
C ALA A 81 -0.73 1.75 -18.84
N PHE A 82 -0.17 2.55 -17.93
CA PHE A 82 -0.81 3.76 -17.39
C PHE A 82 0.20 4.89 -17.10
N PRO A 83 0.76 5.52 -18.15
CA PRO A 83 1.84 6.51 -18.00
C PRO A 83 1.40 7.80 -17.30
N GLU A 84 0.12 8.16 -17.37
CA GLU A 84 -0.43 9.33 -16.68
C GLU A 84 -0.51 9.12 -15.16
N GLY A 85 -0.60 7.88 -14.69
CA GLY A 85 -0.80 7.54 -13.28
C GLY A 85 0.40 6.94 -12.57
N VAL A 86 1.50 6.69 -13.28
CA VAL A 86 2.73 6.06 -12.77
C VAL A 86 3.91 6.93 -13.19
N PRO A 87 4.91 7.20 -12.33
CA PRO A 87 6.09 7.95 -12.75
C PRO A 87 6.99 7.10 -13.66
N GLU A 88 7.67 7.74 -14.61
CA GLU A 88 8.62 7.04 -15.49
C GLU A 88 9.89 6.61 -14.72
N LEU A 89 10.37 5.39 -15.01
CA LEU A 89 11.66 4.91 -14.55
C LEU A 89 12.72 5.27 -15.60
N LEU A 90 13.65 6.14 -15.26
CA LEU A 90 14.58 6.78 -16.21
C LEU A 90 15.93 6.06 -16.29
N ALA A 91 16.39 5.47 -15.17
CA ALA A 91 17.61 4.68 -15.10
C ALA A 91 17.52 3.66 -13.98
N VAL A 92 18.22 2.53 -14.12
CA VAL A 92 18.27 1.46 -13.12
C VAL A 92 19.67 0.87 -13.05
N ASP A 93 20.13 0.62 -11.83
CA ASP A 93 21.27 -0.23 -11.52
C ASP A 93 20.75 -1.40 -10.65
N PHE A 94 20.60 -2.57 -11.27
CA PHE A 94 20.08 -3.76 -10.61
C PHE A 94 21.03 -4.32 -9.56
N ASP A 95 22.35 -4.23 -9.80
CA ASP A 95 23.37 -4.76 -8.90
C ASP A 95 23.49 -3.91 -7.63
N ALA A 96 23.48 -2.58 -7.80
CA ALA A 96 23.49 -1.65 -6.69
C ALA A 96 22.12 -1.52 -5.99
N GLN A 97 21.05 -1.96 -6.66
CA GLN A 97 19.64 -1.73 -6.29
C GLN A 97 19.30 -0.24 -6.18
N ALA A 98 19.65 0.49 -7.23
CA ALA A 98 19.39 1.91 -7.35
C ALA A 98 18.58 2.21 -8.59
N CYS A 99 17.81 3.30 -8.55
CA CYS A 99 17.10 3.77 -9.73
C CYS A 99 16.88 5.29 -9.69
N VAL A 100 16.72 5.86 -10.89
CA VAL A 100 16.29 7.25 -11.09
C VAL A 100 14.91 7.22 -11.72
N MET A 101 14.00 8.04 -11.21
CA MET A 101 12.64 8.16 -11.72
C MET A 101 12.19 9.62 -11.79
N GLU A 102 11.13 9.85 -12.56
CA GLU A 102 10.42 11.14 -12.64
C GLU A 102 10.03 11.62 -11.22
N TRP A 103 10.26 12.90 -10.93
CA TRP A 103 9.66 13.54 -9.75
C TRP A 103 8.17 13.80 -9.97
N VAL A 104 7.36 13.45 -8.98
CA VAL A 104 5.92 13.69 -9.00
C VAL A 104 5.60 14.79 -7.99
N ALA A 105 5.00 15.88 -8.48
CA ALA A 105 4.46 16.92 -7.62
C ALA A 105 3.15 16.45 -6.96
N GLY A 106 3.04 16.60 -5.64
CA GLY A 106 1.85 16.27 -4.87
C GLY A 106 2.21 15.73 -3.50
N ASP A 107 1.25 15.81 -2.57
CA ASP A 107 1.43 15.30 -1.23
C ASP A 107 0.89 13.87 -1.11
N PRO A 108 1.49 12.99 -0.30
CA PRO A 108 0.92 11.68 -0.04
C PRO A 108 -0.53 11.80 0.46
N LEU A 109 -1.43 10.93 0.00
CA LEU A 109 -2.82 10.87 0.42
C LEU A 109 -2.95 10.84 1.96
N ALA A 110 -2.00 10.17 2.64
CA ALA A 110 -1.93 10.13 4.09
C ALA A 110 -1.78 11.53 4.73
N THR A 111 -1.02 12.43 4.11
CA THR A 111 -0.80 13.82 4.54
C THR A 111 -2.03 14.66 4.22
N VAL A 112 -2.55 14.57 2.99
CA VAL A 112 -3.77 15.29 2.58
C VAL A 112 -4.94 15.00 3.50
N LEU A 113 -5.20 13.72 3.82
CA LEU A 113 -6.26 13.32 4.75
C LEU A 113 -5.95 13.65 6.23
N GLN A 114 -4.70 13.91 6.59
CA GLN A 114 -4.38 14.35 7.94
C GLN A 114 -4.78 15.80 8.19
N GLU A 115 -4.62 16.62 7.15
CA GLU A 115 -4.79 18.07 7.22
C GLU A 115 -6.20 18.49 6.82
N ALA A 116 -6.87 17.70 5.98
CA ALA A 116 -8.21 17.98 5.51
C ALA A 116 -9.29 17.74 6.61
N PRO A 117 -10.38 18.54 6.62
CA PRO A 117 -11.55 18.23 7.43
C PRO A 117 -12.18 16.90 7.03
N VAL A 118 -12.70 16.14 8.00
CA VAL A 118 -13.25 14.79 7.79
C VAL A 118 -14.37 14.76 6.76
N GLU A 119 -15.16 15.83 6.69
CA GLU A 119 -16.28 16.01 5.77
C GLU A 119 -15.84 16.03 4.30
N THR A 120 -14.56 16.33 4.04
CA THR A 120 -13.97 16.35 2.69
C THR A 120 -13.38 15.00 2.28
N HIS A 121 -13.15 14.09 3.24
CA HIS A 121 -12.56 12.77 2.97
C HIS A 121 -13.27 11.99 1.86
N PRO A 122 -14.62 11.96 1.76
CA PRO A 122 -15.28 11.27 0.64
C PRO A 122 -14.82 11.78 -0.74
N GLY A 123 -14.65 13.10 -0.92
CA GLY A 123 -14.20 13.67 -2.18
C GLY A 123 -12.75 13.28 -2.51
N ILE A 124 -11.87 13.31 -1.52
CA ILE A 124 -10.47 12.89 -1.66
C ILE A 124 -10.38 11.39 -1.98
N MET A 125 -11.17 10.57 -1.28
CA MET A 125 -11.21 9.12 -1.50
C MET A 125 -11.85 8.75 -2.84
N ARG A 126 -12.75 9.57 -3.38
CA ARG A 126 -13.23 9.41 -4.77
C ARG A 126 -12.08 9.57 -5.77
N GLN A 127 -11.20 10.55 -5.59
CA GLN A 127 -10.03 10.73 -6.47
C GLN A 127 -9.07 9.54 -6.36
N ALA A 128 -8.83 9.05 -5.15
CA ALA A 128 -8.02 7.85 -4.93
C ALA A 128 -8.64 6.60 -5.59
N GLY A 129 -9.96 6.44 -5.48
CA GLY A 129 -10.72 5.40 -6.19
C GLY A 129 -10.58 5.54 -7.70
N ALA A 130 -10.72 6.75 -8.24
CA ALA A 130 -10.61 7.02 -9.67
C ALA A 130 -9.24 6.69 -10.23
N TRP A 131 -8.16 6.98 -9.50
CA TRP A 131 -6.81 6.56 -9.89
C TRP A 131 -6.70 5.04 -9.93
N LEU A 132 -7.10 4.34 -8.86
CA LEU A 132 -7.00 2.88 -8.80
C LEU A 132 -7.86 2.20 -9.87
N GLY A 133 -9.03 2.79 -10.16
CA GLY A 133 -9.94 2.34 -11.19
C GLY A 133 -9.34 2.46 -12.59
N GLN A 134 -8.62 3.56 -12.86
CA GLN A 134 -7.89 3.73 -14.12
C GLN A 134 -6.74 2.73 -14.23
N PHE A 135 -5.92 2.60 -13.18
CA PHE A 135 -4.81 1.66 -13.14
C PHE A 135 -5.26 0.20 -13.37
N HIS A 136 -6.29 -0.25 -12.64
CA HIS A 136 -6.83 -1.59 -12.82
C HIS A 136 -7.48 -1.79 -14.20
N ARG A 137 -8.13 -0.76 -14.78
CA ARG A 137 -8.71 -0.83 -16.14
C ARG A 137 -7.64 -0.99 -17.21
N ALA A 138 -6.50 -0.31 -17.06
CA ALA A 138 -5.37 -0.42 -17.97
C ALA A 138 -4.71 -1.80 -17.95
N THR A 139 -4.93 -2.59 -16.89
CA THR A 139 -4.24 -3.85 -16.62
C THR A 139 -5.19 -5.01 -16.31
N LEU A 140 -6.41 -4.95 -16.83
CA LEU A 140 -7.44 -5.95 -16.55
C LEU A 140 -6.99 -7.35 -16.96
N GLY A 141 -7.18 -8.29 -16.03
CA GLY A 141 -7.22 -9.71 -16.35
C GLY A 141 -8.65 -10.18 -16.60
N GLU A 142 -8.81 -11.47 -16.84
CA GLU A 142 -10.13 -12.08 -16.97
C GLU A 142 -10.87 -12.13 -15.61
N PRO A 143 -12.20 -11.91 -15.58
CA PRO A 143 -13.01 -12.16 -14.40
C PRO A 143 -12.93 -13.64 -14.01
N ARG A 144 -12.76 -13.91 -12.71
CA ARG A 144 -12.50 -15.25 -12.18
C ARG A 144 -13.43 -15.59 -11.03
N VAL A 145 -13.61 -16.89 -10.78
CA VAL A 145 -14.23 -17.35 -9.54
C VAL A 145 -13.29 -17.00 -8.38
N PHE A 146 -13.80 -16.27 -7.41
CA PHE A 146 -13.04 -15.90 -6.23
C PHE A 146 -12.78 -17.15 -5.38
N GLN A 147 -11.53 -17.30 -4.95
CA GLN A 147 -11.06 -18.45 -4.18
C GLN A 147 -10.75 -17.99 -2.74
N PRO A 148 -11.79 -17.84 -1.87
CA PRO A 148 -11.60 -17.35 -0.51
C PRO A 148 -10.70 -18.26 0.32
N LYS A 149 -10.63 -19.56 -0.04
CA LYS A 149 -9.84 -20.58 0.67
C LYS A 149 -8.40 -20.15 0.94
N TYR A 150 -7.71 -19.53 -0.01
CA TYR A 150 -6.29 -19.17 0.17
C TYR A 150 -6.09 -18.18 1.33
N THR A 151 -6.97 -17.19 1.42
CA THR A 151 -6.93 -16.20 2.51
C THR A 151 -7.41 -16.80 3.83
N MET A 152 -8.45 -17.64 3.79
CA MET A 152 -9.01 -18.26 5.00
C MET A 152 -8.10 -19.35 5.58
N ASP A 153 -7.40 -20.11 4.74
CA ASP A 153 -6.41 -21.12 5.15
C ASP A 153 -5.23 -20.43 5.84
N TYR A 154 -4.72 -19.34 5.26
CA TYR A 154 -3.68 -18.55 5.92
C TYR A 154 -4.15 -17.99 7.27
N LEU A 155 -5.39 -17.50 7.37
CA LEU A 155 -5.93 -17.07 8.66
C LEU A 155 -6.05 -18.21 9.67
N ARG A 156 -6.44 -19.42 9.24
CA ARG A 156 -6.44 -20.62 10.09
C ARG A 156 -5.06 -20.91 10.65
N ASP A 157 -4.02 -20.87 9.82
CA ASP A 157 -2.64 -21.07 10.25
C ASP A 157 -2.23 -20.04 11.31
N VAL A 158 -2.57 -18.77 11.10
CA VAL A 158 -2.32 -17.70 12.09
C VAL A 158 -3.07 -17.97 13.41
N VAL A 159 -4.34 -18.38 13.34
CA VAL A 159 -5.14 -18.73 14.52
C VAL A 159 -4.51 -19.89 15.28
N ASP A 160 -4.05 -20.93 14.58
CA ASP A 160 -3.40 -22.09 15.18
C ASP A 160 -2.04 -21.75 15.81
N GLU A 161 -1.25 -20.89 15.16
CA GLU A 161 -0.02 -20.34 15.74
C GLU A 161 -0.28 -19.55 17.02
N VAL A 162 -1.33 -18.73 17.05
CA VAL A 162 -1.71 -17.95 18.24
C VAL A 162 -2.21 -18.88 19.35
N LYS A 163 -3.05 -19.87 19.04
CA LYS A 163 -3.51 -20.88 20.01
C LYS A 163 -2.34 -21.64 20.62
N SER A 164 -1.41 -22.09 19.77
CA SER A 164 -0.21 -22.84 20.16
C SER A 164 0.94 -21.98 20.73
N VAL A 165 0.74 -20.66 20.87
CA VAL A 165 1.74 -19.71 21.43
C VAL A 165 3.02 -19.61 20.58
N LYS A 166 2.96 -20.01 19.30
CA LYS A 166 4.03 -19.78 18.32
C LYS A 166 4.03 -18.34 17.80
N ARG A 167 2.88 -17.67 17.86
CA ARG A 167 2.71 -16.25 17.55
C ARG A 167 2.05 -15.55 18.73
N ASP A 168 2.62 -14.40 19.10
CA ASP A 168 2.05 -13.53 20.12
C ASP A 168 1.29 -12.37 19.46
N VAL A 169 0.13 -12.03 20.01
CA VAL A 169 -0.74 -10.96 19.51
C VAL A 169 -1.36 -10.19 20.68
N ALA A 170 -1.55 -8.89 20.48
CA ALA A 170 -2.25 -8.05 21.46
C ALA A 170 -3.70 -8.54 21.64
N GLU A 171 -4.23 -8.48 22.86
CA GLU A 171 -5.62 -8.87 23.16
C GLU A 171 -6.02 -10.26 22.61
N LYS A 172 -5.14 -11.26 22.79
CA LYS A 172 -5.26 -12.63 22.25
C LYS A 172 -6.68 -13.22 22.22
N ARG A 173 -7.44 -13.17 23.33
CA ARG A 173 -8.78 -13.76 23.39
C ARG A 173 -9.75 -13.11 22.40
N LYS A 174 -9.72 -11.77 22.34
CA LYS A 174 -10.56 -10.99 21.43
C LYS A 174 -10.14 -11.21 19.99
N PHE A 175 -8.84 -11.24 19.72
CA PHE A 175 -8.30 -11.58 18.40
C PHE A 175 -8.83 -12.93 17.90
N LEU A 176 -8.73 -13.98 18.74
CA LEU A 176 -9.20 -15.32 18.39
C LEU A 176 -10.71 -15.33 18.13
N SER A 177 -11.51 -14.67 18.97
CA SER A 177 -12.96 -14.58 18.79
C SER A 177 -13.32 -13.93 17.44
N CYS A 178 -12.72 -12.78 17.13
CA CYS A 178 -12.94 -12.08 15.85
C CYS A 178 -12.51 -12.93 14.64
N ALA A 179 -11.34 -13.57 14.74
CA ALA A 179 -10.81 -14.39 13.65
C ALA A 179 -11.66 -15.64 13.40
N GLU A 180 -12.11 -16.33 14.44
CA GLU A 180 -12.98 -17.51 14.33
C GLU A 180 -14.37 -17.14 13.79
N GLY A 181 -14.96 -16.05 14.29
CA GLY A 181 -16.22 -15.52 13.76
C GLY A 181 -16.12 -15.13 12.29
N PHE A 182 -14.97 -14.58 11.87
CA PHE A 182 -14.73 -14.27 10.45
C PHE A 182 -14.50 -15.52 9.60
N LEU A 183 -13.77 -16.52 10.09
CA LEU A 183 -13.58 -17.80 9.41
C LEU A 183 -14.92 -18.51 9.14
N ALA A 184 -15.86 -18.45 10.08
CA ALA A 184 -17.20 -19.02 9.92
C ALA A 184 -18.01 -18.37 8.77
N ARG A 185 -17.61 -17.19 8.30
CA ARG A 185 -18.24 -16.48 7.18
C ARG A 185 -17.70 -16.88 5.80
N GLN A 186 -16.71 -17.78 5.72
CA GLN A 186 -16.15 -18.27 4.44
C GLN A 186 -17.22 -18.63 3.38
N PRO A 187 -18.31 -19.37 3.72
CA PRO A 187 -19.32 -19.77 2.72
C PRO A 187 -20.01 -18.59 2.02
N LEU A 188 -20.03 -17.39 2.60
CA LEU A 188 -20.64 -16.19 1.98
C LEU A 188 -19.89 -15.71 0.72
N TYR A 189 -18.65 -16.16 0.54
CA TYR A 189 -17.75 -15.71 -0.53
C TYR A 189 -17.48 -16.78 -1.58
N GLU A 190 -17.80 -18.04 -1.29
CA GLU A 190 -17.52 -19.18 -2.18
C GLU A 190 -18.35 -19.14 -3.47
N GLY A 191 -17.74 -19.57 -4.58
CA GLY A 191 -18.41 -19.65 -5.89
C GLY A 191 -18.73 -18.30 -6.54
N ARG A 192 -18.56 -17.18 -5.83
CA ARG A 192 -18.80 -15.83 -6.36
C ARG A 192 -17.69 -15.40 -7.30
N ARG A 193 -18.01 -14.52 -8.26
CA ARG A 193 -17.05 -13.99 -9.24
C ARG A 193 -16.49 -12.65 -8.78
N THR A 194 -15.26 -12.35 -9.19
CA THR A 194 -14.59 -11.08 -8.97
C THR A 194 -13.76 -10.69 -10.20
N GLN A 195 -13.38 -9.41 -10.27
CA GLN A 195 -12.45 -8.90 -11.26
C GLN A 195 -11.01 -9.08 -10.79
N ALA A 196 -10.11 -9.34 -11.73
CA ALA A 196 -8.68 -9.28 -11.48
C ALA A 196 -8.01 -8.24 -12.36
N ALA A 197 -6.91 -7.68 -11.85
CA ALA A 197 -6.06 -6.75 -12.56
C ALA A 197 -4.63 -6.93 -12.06
N GLN A 198 -3.67 -6.31 -12.74
CA GLN A 198 -2.35 -6.11 -12.16
C GLN A 198 -2.50 -5.28 -10.88
N THR A 199 -1.93 -5.75 -9.78
CA THR A 199 -1.93 -5.00 -8.52
C THR A 199 -0.71 -4.12 -8.39
N HIS A 200 -0.88 -3.01 -7.68
CA HIS A 200 0.19 -2.22 -7.09
C HIS A 200 0.94 -3.05 -6.02
N GLY A 201 0.19 -3.78 -5.19
CA GLY A 201 0.67 -4.78 -4.24
C GLY A 201 1.14 -4.24 -2.88
N ASP A 202 1.47 -2.95 -2.76
CA ASP A 202 1.51 -2.24 -1.46
C ASP A 202 0.78 -0.88 -1.49
N LEU A 203 -0.46 -0.85 -2.00
CA LEU A 203 -1.22 0.39 -2.13
C LEU A 203 -1.78 0.91 -0.79
N HIS A 204 -0.96 1.57 0.01
CA HIS A 204 -1.38 2.28 1.21
C HIS A 204 -1.39 3.81 0.98
N MET A 205 -1.94 4.60 1.91
CA MET A 205 -2.15 6.05 1.69
C MET A 205 -0.85 6.85 1.45
N ARG A 206 0.34 6.32 1.77
CA ARG A 206 1.61 7.00 1.46
C ARG A 206 2.12 6.76 0.03
N ASN A 207 1.59 5.76 -0.65
CA ASN A 207 2.02 5.36 -2.00
C ASN A 207 1.13 5.95 -3.09
N LEU A 208 0.26 6.89 -2.73
CA LEU A 208 -0.58 7.64 -3.65
C LEU A 208 -0.33 9.13 -3.43
N LEU A 209 0.22 9.80 -4.43
CA LEU A 209 0.51 11.23 -4.41
C LEU A 209 -0.67 12.00 -5.00
N MET A 210 -1.18 12.94 -4.22
CA MET A 210 -2.32 13.79 -4.55
C MET A 210 -1.81 15.14 -5.05
N GLY A 211 -1.67 15.26 -6.37
CA GLY A 211 -1.34 16.51 -7.05
C GLY A 211 -2.44 16.94 -8.02
N GLU A 212 -2.08 17.76 -9.00
CA GLU A 212 -2.95 18.04 -10.15
C GLU A 212 -3.35 16.75 -10.87
N GLN A 213 -2.40 15.83 -10.99
CA GLN A 213 -2.64 14.44 -11.35
C GLN A 213 -2.33 13.55 -10.14
N VAL A 214 -3.15 12.54 -9.92
CA VAL A 214 -2.88 11.53 -8.90
C VAL A 214 -1.92 10.50 -9.49
N LYS A 215 -0.82 10.19 -8.80
CA LYS A 215 0.11 9.11 -9.22
C LYS A 215 0.38 8.12 -8.11
N GLY A 216 0.54 6.85 -8.47
CA GLY A 216 1.01 5.79 -7.57
C GLY A 216 2.53 5.66 -7.61
N ILE A 217 3.15 5.32 -6.48
CA ILE A 217 4.59 5.12 -6.35
C ILE A 217 4.91 3.87 -5.54
N ASP A 218 6.12 3.36 -5.65
CA ASP A 218 6.61 2.20 -4.87
C ASP A 218 5.79 0.92 -5.15
N PHE A 219 5.68 0.60 -6.44
CA PHE A 219 5.07 -0.65 -6.91
C PHE A 219 5.90 -1.85 -6.44
N SER A 220 5.19 -2.89 -6.03
CA SER A 220 5.79 -4.22 -5.83
C SER A 220 5.75 -5.03 -7.13
N ALA A 221 6.31 -6.25 -7.11
CA ALA A 221 6.27 -7.17 -8.23
C ALA A 221 4.84 -7.32 -8.79
N ALA A 222 4.69 -7.01 -10.08
CA ALA A 222 3.39 -7.01 -10.75
C ALA A 222 2.78 -8.42 -10.80
N ARG A 223 1.61 -8.58 -10.17
CA ARG A 223 0.85 -9.84 -10.17
C ARG A 223 -0.60 -9.56 -10.56
N VAL A 224 -1.20 -10.47 -11.32
CA VAL A 224 -2.61 -10.37 -11.72
C VAL A 224 -3.49 -11.17 -10.76
N VAL A 225 -4.02 -10.49 -9.74
CA VAL A 225 -4.81 -11.09 -8.65
C VAL A 225 -6.14 -10.33 -8.49
N PRO A 226 -7.09 -10.81 -7.65
CA PRO A 226 -8.33 -10.08 -7.41
C PRO A 226 -8.09 -8.63 -6.97
N VAL A 227 -8.86 -7.70 -7.54
CA VAL A 227 -8.72 -6.25 -7.28
C VAL A 227 -8.91 -5.87 -5.81
N GLY A 228 -9.59 -6.72 -5.04
CA GLY A 228 -9.76 -6.54 -3.61
C GLY A 228 -8.45 -6.46 -2.82
N HIS A 229 -7.31 -6.93 -3.34
CA HIS A 229 -6.02 -6.84 -2.62
C HIS A 229 -5.56 -5.39 -2.42
N ASP A 230 -5.52 -4.58 -3.47
CA ASP A 230 -5.15 -3.17 -3.38
C ASP A 230 -6.23 -2.34 -2.69
N ILE A 231 -7.50 -2.60 -2.98
CA ILE A 231 -8.63 -1.92 -2.33
C ILE A 231 -8.59 -2.16 -0.82
N ALA A 232 -8.38 -3.41 -0.38
CA ALA A 232 -8.30 -3.74 1.03
C ALA A 232 -7.11 -3.06 1.72
N ARG A 233 -5.95 -3.01 1.06
CA ARG A 233 -4.75 -2.35 1.59
C ARG A 233 -5.01 -0.86 1.81
N LEU A 234 -5.57 -0.17 0.84
CA LEU A 234 -5.80 1.27 0.91
C LEU A 234 -6.90 1.63 1.90
N LEU A 235 -8.07 0.98 1.80
CA LEU A 235 -9.23 1.32 2.63
C LEU A 235 -9.05 0.93 4.09
N SER A 236 -8.35 -0.17 4.39
CA SER A 236 -8.02 -0.51 5.79
C SER A 236 -7.01 0.47 6.39
N ASP A 237 -6.02 0.93 5.61
CA ASP A 237 -5.06 1.93 6.07
C ASP A 237 -5.76 3.27 6.40
N TYR A 238 -6.70 3.68 5.53
CA TYR A 238 -7.58 4.82 5.80
C TYR A 238 -8.41 4.62 7.06
N ALA A 239 -9.11 3.48 7.16
CA ALA A 239 -9.99 3.18 8.28
C ALA A 239 -9.23 3.28 9.60
N ILE A 240 -8.08 2.60 9.70
CA ILE A 240 -7.29 2.51 10.93
C ILE A 240 -6.73 3.86 11.36
N LEU A 241 -6.29 4.70 10.42
CA LEU A 241 -5.51 5.91 10.78
C LEU A 241 -6.27 7.23 10.67
N ARG A 242 -7.36 7.29 9.92
CA ARG A 242 -8.04 8.54 9.53
C ARG A 242 -9.54 8.55 9.73
N ALA A 243 -10.21 7.40 9.69
CA ALA A 243 -11.66 7.38 9.83
C ALA A 243 -12.10 7.72 11.26
N ARG A 244 -13.24 8.40 11.38
CA ARG A 244 -13.98 8.49 12.64
C ARG A 244 -14.78 7.20 12.80
N HIS A 245 -14.39 6.34 13.74
CA HIS A 245 -15.01 5.02 13.88
C HIS A 245 -16.47 5.07 14.33
N ASP A 246 -16.91 6.15 14.96
CA ASP A 246 -18.32 6.35 15.31
C ASP A 246 -19.23 6.48 14.09
N ASP A 247 -18.68 6.91 12.94
CA ASP A 247 -19.40 7.00 11.67
C ASP A 247 -19.42 5.67 10.91
N ILE A 248 -18.73 4.63 11.42
CA ILE A 248 -18.68 3.30 10.83
C ILE A 248 -19.83 2.46 11.38
N ARG A 249 -20.69 1.95 10.49
CA ARG A 249 -21.79 1.07 10.87
C ARG A 249 -21.26 -0.29 11.34
N PRO A 250 -21.94 -0.96 12.28
CA PRO A 250 -21.60 -2.33 12.66
C PRO A 250 -21.51 -3.26 11.43
N GLY A 251 -20.46 -4.07 11.38
CA GLY A 251 -20.13 -4.99 10.28
C GLY A 251 -19.39 -4.36 9.09
N GLU A 252 -19.25 -3.04 9.02
CA GLU A 252 -18.51 -2.32 7.97
C GLU A 252 -17.08 -1.96 8.44
N VAL A 253 -16.18 -1.67 7.48
CA VAL A 253 -14.78 -1.30 7.76
C VAL A 253 -14.51 0.20 7.56
N VAL A 254 -15.32 0.87 6.75
CA VAL A 254 -15.18 2.30 6.44
C VAL A 254 -16.53 3.01 6.55
N PRO A 255 -16.55 4.34 6.82
CA PRO A 255 -17.80 5.11 6.80
C PRO A 255 -18.47 5.02 5.43
N VAL A 256 -19.80 4.94 5.40
CA VAL A 256 -20.54 4.67 4.16
C VAL A 256 -20.35 5.76 3.11
N GLN A 257 -20.27 7.02 3.52
CA GLN A 257 -20.04 8.14 2.58
C GLN A 257 -18.68 8.02 1.89
N VAL A 258 -17.65 7.58 2.64
CA VAL A 258 -16.30 7.37 2.09
C VAL A 258 -16.27 6.15 1.17
N ARG A 259 -16.88 5.05 1.60
CA ARG A 259 -17.02 3.83 0.79
C ARG A 259 -17.68 4.15 -0.54
N ASP A 260 -18.85 4.75 -0.49
CA ASP A 260 -19.66 5.00 -1.68
C ASP A 260 -18.93 5.97 -2.63
N ALA A 261 -18.28 7.02 -2.10
CA ALA A 261 -17.49 7.94 -2.91
C ALA A 261 -16.24 7.27 -3.53
N PHE A 262 -15.53 6.42 -2.78
CA PHE A 262 -14.41 5.65 -3.32
C PHE A 262 -14.85 4.76 -4.47
N PHE A 263 -15.93 3.99 -4.30
CA PHE A 263 -16.41 3.07 -5.33
C PHE A 263 -17.06 3.78 -6.53
N ASP A 264 -17.66 4.95 -6.32
CA ASP A 264 -18.11 5.87 -7.37
C ASP A 264 -16.94 6.33 -8.25
N GLY A 265 -15.79 6.66 -7.65
CA GLY A 265 -14.56 6.94 -8.41
C GLY A 265 -13.97 5.69 -9.07
N TYR A 266 -13.92 4.56 -8.35
CA TYR A 266 -13.26 3.34 -8.79
C TYR A 266 -13.89 2.69 -10.02
N GLY A 267 -15.21 2.49 -10.03
CA GLY A 267 -15.97 2.10 -11.23
C GLY A 267 -15.71 0.71 -11.84
N VAL A 268 -14.76 -0.10 -11.35
CA VAL A 268 -14.49 -1.45 -11.92
C VAL A 268 -15.34 -2.54 -11.28
N VAL A 269 -15.41 -2.54 -9.95
CA VAL A 269 -16.32 -3.38 -9.17
C VAL A 269 -17.06 -2.54 -8.15
N ARG A 270 -18.13 -3.09 -7.58
CA ARG A 270 -18.89 -2.44 -6.51
C ARG A 270 -18.36 -2.87 -5.14
N SER A 271 -18.80 -2.18 -4.09
CA SER A 271 -18.39 -2.47 -2.71
C SER A 271 -18.78 -3.86 -2.23
N ASP A 272 -19.80 -4.49 -2.83
CA ASP A 272 -20.29 -5.84 -2.52
C ASP A 272 -19.55 -6.97 -3.24
N ASP A 273 -18.50 -6.66 -4.02
CA ASP A 273 -17.60 -7.66 -4.62
C ASP A 273 -17.02 -8.60 -3.55
N PRO A 274 -16.99 -9.92 -3.79
CA PRO A 274 -16.59 -10.89 -2.77
C PRO A 274 -15.12 -10.75 -2.36
N SER A 275 -14.22 -10.35 -3.27
CA SER A 275 -12.81 -10.14 -2.94
C SER A 275 -12.64 -8.91 -2.06
N VAL A 276 -13.36 -7.83 -2.36
CA VAL A 276 -13.37 -6.61 -1.54
C VAL A 276 -13.87 -6.92 -0.14
N GLN A 277 -15.06 -7.53 -0.03
CA GLN A 277 -15.70 -7.79 1.26
C GLN A 277 -14.86 -8.71 2.16
N LEU A 278 -14.25 -9.76 1.61
CA LEU A 278 -13.39 -10.66 2.37
C LEU A 278 -12.05 -10.01 2.71
N LEU A 279 -11.33 -9.50 1.70
CA LEU A 279 -9.95 -9.04 1.90
C LEU A 279 -9.87 -7.81 2.79
N LEU A 280 -10.88 -6.93 2.77
CA LEU A 280 -10.91 -5.74 3.62
C LEU A 280 -10.98 -6.11 5.12
N ARG A 281 -11.79 -7.10 5.48
CA ARG A 281 -11.90 -7.60 6.87
C ARG A 281 -10.69 -8.43 7.29
N HIS A 282 -10.22 -9.29 6.39
CA HIS A 282 -8.96 -10.02 6.61
C HIS A 282 -7.81 -9.04 6.86
N ARG A 283 -7.73 -7.93 6.11
CA ARG A 283 -6.65 -6.95 6.27
C ARG A 283 -6.68 -6.27 7.64
N VAL A 284 -7.84 -5.98 8.22
CA VAL A 284 -7.94 -5.45 9.59
C VAL A 284 -7.31 -6.42 10.60
N LEU A 285 -7.64 -7.71 10.50
CA LEU A 285 -7.00 -8.73 11.34
C LEU A 285 -5.49 -8.83 11.03
N ALA A 286 -5.10 -8.69 9.77
CA ALA A 286 -3.69 -8.76 9.36
C ALA A 286 -2.83 -7.66 9.93
N GLU A 287 -3.35 -6.45 9.98
CA GLU A 287 -2.72 -5.33 10.66
C GLU A 287 -2.63 -5.59 12.16
N TRP A 288 -3.62 -6.27 12.77
CA TRP A 288 -3.60 -6.62 14.19
C TRP A 288 -2.47 -7.62 14.51
N TRP A 289 -2.41 -8.78 13.85
CA TRP A 289 -1.37 -9.77 14.13
C TRP A 289 0.02 -9.35 13.62
N GLY A 290 0.10 -8.33 12.77
CA GLY A 290 1.35 -7.76 12.27
C GLY A 290 2.05 -6.82 13.26
N LEU A 291 1.36 -6.37 14.32
CA LEU A 291 1.92 -5.48 15.34
C LEU A 291 2.54 -6.26 16.51
N PRO A 292 3.61 -5.74 17.14
CA PRO A 292 4.12 -6.30 18.38
C PRO A 292 3.02 -6.39 19.44
N ALA A 293 2.88 -7.56 20.07
CA ALA A 293 1.86 -7.81 21.09
C ALA A 293 2.03 -6.92 22.34
N SER A 294 3.28 -6.75 22.78
CA SER A 294 3.64 -5.91 23.93
C SER A 294 3.70 -4.43 23.54
N GLU A 295 3.00 -3.59 24.30
CA GLU A 295 3.02 -2.12 24.15
C GLU A 295 4.45 -1.55 24.19
N SER A 296 5.29 -2.03 25.11
CA SER A 296 6.70 -1.60 25.25
C SER A 296 7.59 -1.89 24.03
N LYS A 297 7.14 -2.74 23.11
CA LYS A 297 7.86 -3.08 21.88
C LYS A 297 7.33 -2.33 20.66
N ARG A 298 6.27 -1.53 20.81
CA ARG A 298 5.69 -0.73 19.72
C ARG A 298 6.38 0.62 19.64
N SER A 299 6.72 1.04 18.44
CA SER A 299 7.04 2.45 18.17
C SER A 299 5.78 3.33 18.30
N VAL A 300 5.96 4.65 18.38
CA VAL A 300 4.84 5.60 18.42
C VAL A 300 3.87 5.41 17.23
N ALA A 301 4.40 5.14 16.03
CA ALA A 301 3.58 4.89 14.86
C ALA A 301 2.80 3.57 14.94
N GLN A 302 3.42 2.52 15.50
CA GLN A 302 2.77 1.23 15.73
C GLN A 302 1.70 1.33 16.81
N GLU A 303 1.94 2.11 17.87
CA GLU A 303 0.95 2.33 18.93
C GLU A 303 -0.25 3.13 18.44
N ARG A 304 -0.04 4.18 17.65
CA ARG A 304 -1.14 4.89 16.97
C ARG A 304 -1.96 3.94 16.08
N ARG A 305 -1.29 3.06 15.35
CA ARG A 305 -1.96 2.06 14.51
C ARG A 305 -2.74 1.05 15.37
N TRP A 306 -2.18 0.61 16.49
CA TRP A 306 -2.87 -0.27 17.44
C TRP A 306 -4.15 0.36 17.97
N GLN A 307 -4.11 1.62 18.41
CA GLN A 307 -5.30 2.34 18.89
C GLN A 307 -6.41 2.39 17.84
N GLY A 308 -6.03 2.64 16.58
CA GLY A 308 -6.93 2.58 15.44
C GLY A 308 -7.56 1.19 15.27
N ILE A 309 -6.74 0.14 15.26
CA ILE A 309 -7.21 -1.25 15.14
C ILE A 309 -8.15 -1.61 16.29
N ALA A 310 -7.75 -1.36 17.54
CA ALA A 310 -8.51 -1.73 18.73
C ALA A 310 -9.91 -1.09 18.75
N SER A 311 -10.04 0.14 18.26
CA SER A 311 -11.32 0.83 18.11
C SER A 311 -12.12 0.36 16.89
N LEU A 312 -11.45 0.06 15.77
CA LEU A 312 -12.10 -0.38 14.53
C LEU A 312 -12.69 -1.79 14.64
N VAL A 313 -12.00 -2.72 15.32
CA VAL A 313 -12.42 -4.13 15.38
C VAL A 313 -13.80 -4.32 16.00
N GLU A 314 -14.17 -3.46 16.97
CA GLU A 314 -15.51 -3.44 17.58
C GLU A 314 -16.61 -3.14 16.57
N LYS A 315 -16.30 -2.32 15.55
CA LYS A 315 -17.23 -2.00 14.47
C LYS A 315 -17.28 -3.13 13.45
N VAL A 316 -16.12 -3.68 13.08
CA VAL A 316 -16.00 -4.68 11.99
C VAL A 316 -16.55 -6.05 12.41
N PHE A 317 -16.34 -6.44 13.67
CA PHE A 317 -16.69 -7.76 14.22
C PHE A 317 -17.59 -7.63 15.45
N PRO A 318 -18.83 -7.10 15.31
CA PRO A 318 -19.69 -6.75 16.44
C PRO A 318 -20.28 -7.97 17.19
N GLU A 319 -20.12 -9.17 16.65
CA GLU A 319 -20.65 -10.44 17.19
C GLU A 319 -19.55 -11.31 17.84
N ALA A 320 -18.32 -10.78 17.93
CA ALA A 320 -17.15 -11.47 18.45
C ALA A 320 -16.88 -11.18 19.93
#